data_AF-A0A5L4KC31-F1
#
_entry.id   AF-A0A5L4KC31-F1
#
_cell.length_a   1.000
_cell.length_b   1.000
_cell.length_c   1.000
_cell.angle_alpha   90.00
_cell.angle_beta   90.00
_cell.angle_gamma   90.00
#
_symmetry.space_group_name_H-M   'P 1'
#
loop_
_entity.id
_entity.type
_entity.pdbx_description
1 polymer ?
#
loop_
_entity_poly.entity_id
_entity_poly.type
_entity_poly.pdbx_seq_one_letter_code
_entity_poly.pdbx_strand_id
1 'polypeptide(L)'
;MEKIWWLHKRYISFFKNLDPDFLIENFGSKTPIAPPSEKELASVIGVSTATLYNWYNGKGHRKKLYDFITKFTAKEILDICAKEKDSVSDKTLSEISKIPYPTLQGWKRRKDRQVLYKLLKSFTQNELSSFFS
;
A
#
# COMPACT_ATOMS: atom_id res chain seq x y z
N MET A 1 -7.87 20.85 -6.06
CA MET A 1 -7.35 19.62 -5.43
C MET A 1 -7.26 19.74 -3.89
N GLU A 2 -8.11 20.53 -3.22
CA GLU A 2 -8.02 20.74 -1.75
C GLU A 2 -9.08 19.98 -0.93
N LYS A 3 -10.19 19.56 -1.55
CA LYS A 3 -11.30 18.90 -0.83
C LYS A 3 -10.97 17.46 -0.38
N ILE A 4 -10.03 16.79 -1.05
CA ILE A 4 -9.67 15.39 -0.77
C ILE A 4 -8.77 15.28 0.48
N TRP A 5 -7.98 16.32 0.77
CA TRP A 5 -7.06 16.33 1.91
C TRP A 5 -7.80 16.38 3.26
N TRP A 6 -8.97 16.99 3.30
CA TRP A 6 -9.80 17.11 4.51
C TRP A 6 -10.51 15.80 4.90
N LEU A 7 -10.97 15.01 3.92
CA LEU A 7 -11.66 13.74 4.17
C LEU A 7 -10.68 12.67 4.72
N HIS A 8 -9.45 12.65 4.21
CA HIS A 8 -8.40 11.72 4.66
C HIS A 8 -8.01 11.90 6.13
N LYS A 9 -7.88 13.15 6.60
CA LYS A 9 -7.55 13.44 8.01
C LYS A 9 -8.64 12.95 8.98
N ARG A 10 -9.91 13.04 8.60
CA ARG A 10 -11.04 12.68 9.46
C ARG A 10 -11.22 11.16 9.59
N TYR A 11 -10.96 10.40 8.53
CA TYR A 11 -11.10 8.94 8.54
C TYR A 11 -9.99 8.24 9.33
N ILE A 12 -8.73 8.70 9.19
CA ILE A 12 -7.59 8.17 9.94
C ILE A 12 -7.70 8.47 11.44
N SER A 13 -8.31 9.61 11.81
CA SER A 13 -8.51 9.97 13.21
C SER A 13 -9.60 9.14 13.90
N PHE A 14 -10.54 8.55 13.15
CA PHE A 14 -11.62 7.73 13.71
C PHE A 14 -11.09 6.41 14.28
N PHE A 15 -10.21 5.72 13.54
CA PHE A 15 -9.68 4.41 13.96
C PHE A 15 -8.59 4.49 15.03
N LYS A 16 -7.90 5.62 15.16
CA LYS A 16 -6.90 5.83 16.23
C LYS A 16 -7.52 5.96 17.62
N ASN A 17 -8.83 6.20 17.70
CA ASN A 17 -9.56 6.43 18.94
C ASN A 17 -10.54 5.29 19.28
N LEU A 18 -10.48 4.16 18.57
CA LEU A 18 -11.33 3.02 18.90
C LEU A 18 -10.69 2.20 20.02
N ASP A 19 -11.49 1.98 21.06
CA ASP A 19 -11.12 1.24 22.25
C ASP A 19 -10.77 -0.23 21.90
N PRO A 20 -9.64 -0.77 22.38
CA PRO A 20 -9.29 -2.18 22.18
C PRO A 20 -10.39 -3.15 22.65
N ASP A 21 -11.11 -2.82 23.72
CA ASP A 21 -12.16 -3.67 24.28
C ASP A 21 -13.41 -3.69 23.39
N PHE A 22 -13.74 -2.56 22.74
CA PHE A 22 -14.82 -2.49 21.75
C PHE A 22 -14.58 -3.42 20.56
N LEU A 23 -13.32 -3.56 20.13
CA LEU A 23 -12.95 -4.44 19.02
C LEU A 23 -13.03 -5.92 19.41
N ILE A 24 -12.70 -6.25 20.66
CA ILE A 24 -12.74 -7.62 21.18
C ILE A 24 -14.21 -8.05 21.39
N GLU A 25 -15.04 -7.17 21.96
CA GLU A 25 -16.44 -7.45 22.26
C GLU A 25 -17.29 -7.65 21.00
N ASN A 26 -17.05 -6.86 19.94
CA ASN A 26 -17.90 -6.88 18.74
C ASN A 26 -17.43 -7.86 17.65
N PHE A 27 -16.16 -8.30 17.67
CA PHE A 27 -15.60 -9.06 16.56
C PHE A 27 -14.79 -10.31 16.94
N GLY A 28 -14.56 -10.57 18.24
CA GLY A 28 -14.21 -11.90 18.77
C GLY A 28 -12.90 -12.55 18.28
N SER A 29 -12.02 -11.86 17.54
CA SER A 29 -10.84 -12.49 16.93
C SER A 29 -9.52 -12.06 17.57
N LYS A 30 -8.71 -13.05 17.99
CA LYS A 30 -7.28 -12.89 18.35
C LYS A 30 -6.38 -12.53 17.16
N THR A 31 -6.94 -12.40 15.96
CA THR A 31 -6.24 -11.87 14.79
C THR A 31 -6.70 -10.44 14.55
N PRO A 32 -5.77 -9.50 14.31
CA PRO A 32 -6.11 -8.10 14.08
C PRO A 32 -7.00 -8.03 12.85
N ILE A 33 -8.23 -7.54 13.05
CA ILE A 33 -9.19 -7.29 11.98
C ILE A 33 -8.63 -6.12 11.22
N ALA A 34 -7.97 -6.41 10.10
CA ALA A 34 -7.62 -5.39 9.13
C ALA A 34 -8.93 -4.67 8.75
N PRO A 35 -9.00 -3.32 8.84
CA PRO A 35 -10.19 -2.59 8.44
C PRO A 35 -10.63 -3.02 7.03
N PRO A 36 -11.93 -2.97 6.68
CA PRO A 36 -12.43 -3.46 5.38
C PRO A 36 -11.65 -2.93 4.16
N SER A 37 -11.18 -1.69 4.26
CA SER A 37 -10.30 -1.04 3.27
C SER A 37 -8.96 -1.75 3.10
N GLU A 38 -8.35 -2.29 4.15
CA GLU A 38 -7.09 -3.04 4.09
C GLU A 38 -7.27 -4.43 3.47
N LYS A 39 -8.44 -5.06 3.64
CA LYS A 39 -8.73 -6.35 2.99
C LYS A 39 -8.89 -6.18 1.48
N GLU A 40 -9.61 -5.14 1.05
CA GLU A 40 -9.74 -4.80 -0.37
C GLU A 40 -8.38 -4.39 -0.96
N LEU A 41 -7.63 -3.54 -0.26
CA LEU A 41 -6.28 -3.16 -0.67
C LEU A 41 -5.38 -4.39 -0.84
N ALA A 42 -5.33 -5.26 0.18
CA ALA A 42 -4.53 -6.48 0.15
C ALA A 42 -4.88 -7.37 -1.05
N SER A 43 -6.17 -7.52 -1.32
CA SER A 43 -6.65 -8.28 -2.48
C SER A 43 -6.22 -7.65 -3.80
N VAL A 44 -6.35 -6.33 -3.97
CA VAL A 44 -6.01 -5.64 -5.22
C VAL A 44 -4.51 -5.71 -5.50
N ILE A 45 -3.66 -5.57 -4.50
CA ILE A 45 -2.20 -5.65 -4.66
C ILE A 45 -1.65 -7.10 -4.60
N GLY A 46 -2.54 -8.09 -4.44
CA GLY A 46 -2.28 -9.52 -4.34
C GLY A 46 -1.33 -9.92 -3.21
N VAL A 47 -1.55 -9.37 -2.01
CA VAL A 47 -0.91 -9.80 -0.77
C VAL A 47 -1.94 -10.42 0.18
N SER A 48 -1.49 -11.25 1.14
CA SER A 48 -2.35 -11.59 2.27
C SER A 48 -2.49 -10.41 3.22
N THR A 49 -3.63 -10.30 3.91
CA THR A 49 -3.83 -9.31 4.98
C THR A 49 -2.75 -9.40 6.07
N ALA A 50 -2.31 -10.62 6.39
CA ALA A 50 -1.16 -10.85 7.28
C ALA A 50 0.15 -10.24 6.76
N THR A 51 0.40 -10.31 5.44
CA THR A 51 1.58 -9.66 4.83
C THR A 51 1.48 -8.14 4.96
N LEU A 52 0.29 -7.58 4.70
CA LEU A 52 0.05 -6.14 4.80
C LEU A 52 0.23 -5.66 6.25
N TYR A 53 -0.30 -6.41 7.23
CA TYR A 53 -0.11 -6.17 8.66
C TYR A 53 1.37 -6.27 9.08
N ASN A 54 2.12 -7.22 8.53
CA ASN A 54 3.56 -7.32 8.76
C ASN A 54 4.35 -6.15 8.16
N TRP A 55 3.85 -5.53 7.09
CA TRP A 55 4.44 -4.30 6.54
C TRP A 55 4.09 -3.08 7.38
N TYR A 56 2.86 -2.99 7.89
CA TYR A 56 2.42 -1.95 8.83
C TYR A 56 3.31 -1.89 10.08
N ASN A 57 3.62 -3.05 10.66
CA ASN A 57 4.51 -3.21 11.82
C ASN A 57 5.99 -3.37 11.44
N GLY A 58 6.30 -3.33 10.14
CA GLY A 58 7.65 -3.52 9.63
C GLY A 58 8.56 -2.32 9.87
N LYS A 59 9.80 -2.42 9.39
CA LYS A 59 10.78 -1.32 9.39
C LYS A 59 11.34 -1.11 7.98
N GLY A 60 11.92 0.06 7.74
CA GLY A 60 12.58 0.40 6.48
C GLY A 60 11.61 0.34 5.28
N HIS A 61 12.03 -0.33 4.21
CA HIS A 61 11.27 -0.38 2.95
C HIS A 61 9.87 -0.99 3.11
N ARG A 62 9.66 -1.94 4.03
CA ARG A 62 8.35 -2.56 4.25
C ARG A 62 7.34 -1.56 4.80
N LYS A 63 7.75 -0.77 5.79
CA LYS A 63 6.91 0.28 6.37
C LYS A 63 6.62 1.39 5.35
N LYS A 64 7.64 1.86 4.65
CA LYS A 64 7.49 2.85 3.58
C LYS A 64 6.56 2.37 2.46
N LEU A 65 6.64 1.10 2.10
CA LEU A 65 5.75 0.49 1.10
C LEU A 65 4.30 0.45 1.59
N TYR A 66 4.07 0.06 2.84
CA TYR A 66 2.74 0.12 3.44
C TYR A 66 2.19 1.55 3.41
N ASP A 67 2.96 2.52 3.94
CA ASP A 67 2.54 3.91 4.05
C ASP A 67 2.29 4.55 2.67
N PHE A 68 3.00 4.09 1.62
CA PHE A 68 2.76 4.46 0.23
C PHE A 68 1.43 3.91 -0.29
N ILE A 69 1.19 2.61 -0.14
CA ILE A 69 -0.02 1.95 -0.66
C ILE A 69 -1.28 2.52 0.00
N THR A 70 -1.24 2.75 1.31
CA THR A 70 -2.40 3.24 2.08
C THR A 70 -2.76 4.70 1.80
N LYS A 71 -2.02 5.41 0.93
CA LYS A 71 -2.43 6.73 0.42
C LYS A 71 -3.53 6.65 -0.63
N PHE A 72 -3.79 5.46 -1.16
CA PHE A 72 -4.73 5.21 -2.23
C PHE A 72 -5.81 4.24 -1.76
N THR A 73 -6.99 4.38 -2.34
CA THR A 73 -8.04 3.38 -2.29
C THR A 73 -7.77 2.26 -3.29
N ALA A 74 -8.41 1.10 -3.09
CA ALA A 74 -8.36 -0.03 -4.04
C ALA A 74 -8.75 0.40 -5.47
N LYS A 75 -9.78 1.23 -5.60
CA LYS A 75 -10.23 1.77 -6.89
C LYS A 75 -9.19 2.68 -7.54
N GLU A 76 -8.61 3.61 -6.78
CA GLU A 76 -7.57 4.50 -7.30
C GLU A 76 -6.34 3.74 -7.79
N ILE A 77 -5.93 2.69 -7.08
CA ILE A 77 -4.82 1.83 -7.52
C ILE A 77 -5.11 1.22 -8.89
N LEU A 78 -6.31 0.67 -9.09
CA LEU A 78 -6.71 0.08 -10.36
C LEU A 78 -6.78 1.13 -11.48
N ASP A 79 -7.38 2.29 -11.20
CA ASP A 79 -7.49 3.40 -12.16
C ASP A 79 -6.11 3.95 -12.56
N ILE A 80 -5.15 4.02 -11.63
CA ILE A 80 -3.76 4.41 -11.90
C ILE A 80 -3.09 3.34 -12.76
N CYS A 81 -3.21 2.07 -12.40
CA CYS A 81 -2.58 0.95 -13.12
C CYS A 81 -3.13 0.76 -14.55
N ALA A 82 -4.37 1.20 -14.82
CA ALA A 82 -4.98 1.13 -16.14
C ALA A 82 -4.42 2.15 -17.14
N LYS A 83 -3.77 3.23 -16.67
CA LYS A 83 -3.28 4.34 -17.52
C LYS A 83 -1.94 4.07 -18.20
N GLU A 84 -1.44 2.83 -18.15
CA GLU A 84 -0.15 2.37 -18.71
C GLU A 84 0.95 3.43 -18.73
N LYS A 85 1.55 3.67 -17.57
CA LYS A 85 2.80 4.43 -17.45
C LYS A 85 3.95 3.47 -17.17
N ASP A 86 4.96 3.47 -18.03
CA ASP A 86 6.27 2.87 -17.74
C ASP A 86 7.29 4.01 -17.55
N SER A 87 7.26 4.63 -16.36
CA SER A 87 7.96 5.91 -16.14
C SER A 87 9.40 5.77 -15.64
N VAL A 88 9.79 4.62 -15.08
CA VAL A 88 11.05 4.47 -14.33
C VAL A 88 11.64 3.08 -14.52
N SER A 89 12.97 2.98 -14.71
CA SER A 89 13.65 1.69 -14.83
C SER A 89 13.54 0.85 -13.55
N ASP A 90 13.56 -0.49 -13.68
CA ASP A 90 13.50 -1.39 -12.52
C ASP A 90 14.69 -1.19 -11.56
N LYS A 91 15.85 -0.78 -12.08
CA LYS A 91 17.05 -0.46 -11.28
C LYS A 91 16.81 0.80 -10.44
N THR A 92 16.36 1.87 -11.08
CA THR A 92 16.02 3.14 -10.40
C THR A 92 14.90 2.94 -9.38
N LEU A 93 13.88 2.15 -9.70
CA LEU A 93 12.81 1.81 -8.77
C LEU A 93 13.36 1.07 -7.53
N SER A 94 14.29 0.13 -7.73
CA SER A 94 14.96 -0.58 -6.63
C SER A 94 15.75 0.37 -5.74
N GLU A 95 16.48 1.31 -6.33
CA GLU A 95 17.30 2.29 -5.61
C GLU A 95 16.45 3.26 -4.77
N ILE A 96 15.32 3.73 -5.31
CA ILE A 96 14.41 4.67 -4.62
C ILE A 96 13.62 3.96 -3.52
N SER A 97 12.95 2.86 -3.86
CA SER A 97 12.07 2.15 -2.92
C SER A 97 12.82 1.31 -1.88
N LYS A 98 14.12 1.06 -2.12
CA LYS A 98 14.95 0.08 -1.40
C LYS A 98 14.40 -1.36 -1.46
N ILE A 99 13.48 -1.65 -2.39
CA ILE A 99 13.01 -3.00 -2.67
C ILE A 99 14.08 -3.69 -3.52
N PRO A 100 14.56 -4.90 -3.14
CA PRO A 100 15.58 -5.59 -3.91
C PRO A 100 15.16 -5.83 -5.36
N TYR A 101 16.08 -5.60 -6.31
CA TYR A 101 15.83 -5.82 -7.73
C TYR A 101 15.28 -7.22 -8.07
N PRO A 102 15.78 -8.34 -7.49
CA PRO A 102 15.20 -9.66 -7.71
C PRO A 102 13.72 -9.76 -7.28
N THR A 103 13.35 -9.05 -6.22
CA THR A 103 11.96 -8.99 -5.74
C THR A 103 11.06 -8.29 -6.76
N LEU A 104 11.50 -7.17 -7.33
CA LEU A 104 10.78 -6.45 -8.39
C LEU A 104 10.61 -7.33 -9.65
N GLN A 105 11.67 -8.04 -10.06
CA GLN A 105 11.59 -9.00 -11.17
C GLN A 105 10.60 -10.14 -10.88
N GLY A 106 10.57 -10.61 -9.63
CA GLY A 106 9.58 -11.59 -9.18
C GLY A 106 8.15 -11.06 -9.31
N TRP A 107 7.89 -9.83 -8.88
CA TRP A 107 6.56 -9.21 -8.94
C TRP A 107 6.10 -8.93 -10.36
N LYS A 108 7.03 -8.56 -11.26
CA LYS A 108 6.74 -8.37 -12.69
C LYS A 108 6.21 -9.64 -13.35
N ARG A 109 6.69 -10.82 -12.93
CA ARG A 109 6.37 -12.12 -13.53
C ARG A 109 5.14 -12.81 -12.91
N ARG A 110 4.84 -12.54 -11.64
CA ARG A 110 3.74 -13.21 -10.93
C ARG A 110 2.46 -12.37 -10.98
N LYS A 111 1.34 -12.99 -11.35
CA LYS A 111 0.05 -12.32 -11.52
C LYS A 111 -0.49 -11.70 -10.23
N ASP A 112 -0.21 -12.30 -9.08
CA ASP A 112 -0.63 -11.80 -7.76
C ASP A 112 0.02 -10.44 -7.45
N ARG A 113 1.33 -10.27 -7.69
CA ARG A 113 2.07 -9.04 -7.34
C ARG A 113 2.18 -8.03 -8.47
N GLN A 114 1.54 -8.29 -9.61
CA GLN A 114 1.67 -7.46 -10.80
C GLN A 114 1.05 -6.08 -10.62
N VAL A 115 -0.06 -5.96 -9.88
CA VAL A 115 -0.71 -4.67 -9.60
C VAL A 115 0.20 -3.78 -8.76
N LEU A 116 0.83 -4.34 -7.72
CA LEU A 116 1.78 -3.61 -6.88
C LEU A 116 2.97 -3.09 -7.71
N TYR A 117 3.50 -3.93 -8.60
CA TYR A 117 4.57 -3.54 -9.52
C TYR A 117 4.12 -2.41 -10.46
N LYS A 118 2.95 -2.54 -11.10
CA LYS A 118 2.39 -1.53 -12.01
C LYS A 118 2.11 -0.20 -11.29
N LEU A 119 1.61 -0.26 -10.06
CA LEU A 119 1.36 0.93 -9.25
C LEU A 119 2.66 1.73 -9.06
N LEU A 120 3.75 1.07 -8.65
CA LEU A 120 5.05 1.72 -8.50
C LEU A 120 5.56 2.32 -9.82
N LYS A 121 5.39 1.62 -10.93
CA LYS A 121 5.81 2.05 -12.28
C LYS A 121 5.00 3.21 -12.84
N SER A 122 3.83 3.48 -12.27
CA SER A 122 2.93 4.55 -12.68
C SER A 122 3.36 5.94 -12.20
N PHE A 123 4.38 6.02 -11.35
CA PHE A 123 4.94 7.27 -10.83
C PHE A 123 6.31 7.54 -11.43
N THR A 124 6.62 8.82 -11.61
CA THR A 124 7.94 9.30 -12.01
C THR A 124 8.96 9.11 -10.88
N GLN A 125 10.25 9.18 -11.23
CA GLN A 125 11.33 9.12 -10.26
C GLN A 125 11.20 10.19 -9.15
N ASN A 126 10.80 11.42 -9.50
CA ASN A 126 10.65 12.50 -8.52
C ASN A 126 9.48 12.23 -7.55
N GLU A 127 8.34 11.76 -8.06
CA GLU A 127 7.18 11.40 -7.23
C GLU A 127 7.54 10.25 -6.28
N LEU A 128 8.16 9.19 -6.80
CA LEU A 128 8.62 8.06 -5.98
C LEU A 128 9.65 8.49 -4.93
N SER A 129 10.59 9.37 -5.29
CA SER A 129 11.58 9.87 -4.34
C SER A 129 10.91 10.66 -3.22
N SER A 130 9.88 11.46 -3.53
CA SER A 130 9.08 12.16 -2.50
C SER A 130 8.31 11.21 -1.59
N PHE A 131 7.95 10.02 -2.05
CA PHE A 131 7.25 9.02 -1.24
C PHE A 131 8.18 8.17 -0.37
N PHE A 132 9.39 7.88 -0.86
CA PHE A 132 10.32 6.93 -0.24
C PHE A 132 11.54 7.58 0.43
N SER A 133 11.70 8.91 0.38
CA SER A 133 12.67 9.65 1.20
C SER A 133 12.29 9.55 2.68
#